data_AF-A0A956R267-F1
#
_entry.id   AF-A0A956R267-F1
#
_cell.length_a   1.000
_cell.length_b   1.000
_cell.length_c   1.000
_cell.angle_alpha   90.00
_cell.angle_beta   90.00
_cell.angle_gamma   90.00
#
_symmetry.space_group_name_H-M   'P 1'
#
loop_
_entity.id
_entity.type
_entity.pdbx_description
1 polymer ?
#
loop_
_entity_poly.entity_id
_entity_poly.type
_entity_poly.pdbx_seq_one_letter_code
_entity_poly.pdbx_strand_id
1 'polypeptide(L)'
;KAAVQRALLGEHADTVAALLLQAQHLETLEIPVVARLAPLLPGIHDQAGGFAPILRAVEAAALRRVVLDVGRLHPQQIGNLVAVARELSVAGLLELARAFAVDPMVLLAGAELPPAQTQQVFKLKPRRAQVLAHGLETMAREAGLEIPACPGTGNGSCRAYCELADAGGSNRYQVGYESVMGRDLFAGLEVG
;
A
#
# COMPACT_ATOMS: atom_id res chain seq x y z
N LYS A 1 -10.86 -1.70 -3.02
CA LYS A 1 -11.46 -2.90 -3.66
C LYS A 1 -10.45 -4.05 -3.62
N ALA A 2 -10.86 -5.28 -3.29
CA ALA A 2 -9.93 -6.41 -3.11
C ALA A 2 -9.13 -6.76 -4.38
N ALA A 3 -9.77 -6.69 -5.56
CA ALA A 3 -9.08 -6.95 -6.83
C ALA A 3 -7.94 -5.95 -7.11
N VAL A 4 -8.18 -4.66 -6.86
CA VAL A 4 -7.15 -3.61 -7.00
C VAL A 4 -6.03 -3.81 -5.98
N GLN A 5 -6.36 -4.17 -4.73
CA GLN A 5 -5.36 -4.46 -3.71
C GLN A 5 -4.44 -5.61 -4.14
N ARG A 6 -5.00 -6.72 -4.64
CA ARG A 6 -4.21 -7.86 -5.15
C ARG A 6 -3.41 -7.51 -6.39
N ALA A 7 -3.95 -6.67 -7.27
CA ALA A 7 -3.19 -6.19 -8.43
C ALA A 7 -1.91 -5.45 -8.01
N LEU A 8 -1.96 -4.70 -6.91
CA LEU A 8 -0.84 -3.93 -6.38
C LEU A 8 0.09 -4.73 -5.47
N LEU A 9 -0.45 -5.60 -4.61
CA LEU A 9 0.30 -6.28 -3.55
C LEU A 9 0.61 -7.76 -3.86
N GLY A 10 0.03 -8.31 -4.92
CA GLY A 10 0.14 -9.72 -5.28
C GLY A 10 -1.16 -10.50 -5.05
N GLU A 11 -1.29 -11.63 -5.73
CA GLU A 11 -2.51 -12.46 -5.72
C GLU A 11 -2.89 -12.95 -4.31
N HIS A 12 -1.89 -13.21 -3.47
CA HIS A 12 -2.05 -13.67 -2.09
C HIS A 12 -2.21 -12.53 -1.07
N ALA A 13 -2.43 -11.29 -1.50
CA ALA A 13 -2.66 -10.21 -0.57
C ALA A 13 -3.92 -10.47 0.27
N ASP A 14 -3.73 -10.50 1.59
CA ASP A 14 -4.81 -10.66 2.57
C ASP A 14 -5.86 -9.57 2.42
N THR A 15 -7.11 -9.91 2.71
CA THR A 15 -8.18 -8.91 2.73
C THR A 15 -7.95 -7.91 3.86
N VAL A 16 -8.40 -6.66 3.65
CA VAL A 16 -8.38 -5.63 4.70
C VAL A 16 -9.02 -6.14 6.00
N ALA A 17 -10.14 -6.86 5.92
CA ALA A 17 -10.81 -7.41 7.10
C ALA A 17 -9.92 -8.40 7.89
N ALA A 18 -9.20 -9.29 7.21
CA ALA A 18 -8.31 -10.25 7.85
C ALA A 18 -7.15 -9.55 8.57
N LEU A 19 -6.53 -8.55 7.93
CA LEU A 19 -5.43 -7.77 8.52
C LEU A 19 -5.90 -6.96 9.74
N LEU A 20 -7.11 -6.40 9.69
CA LEU A 20 -7.66 -5.64 10.81
C LEU A 20 -8.03 -6.53 12.00
N LEU A 21 -8.52 -7.75 11.76
CA LEU A 21 -8.79 -8.71 12.82
C LEU A 21 -7.50 -9.17 13.51
N GLN A 22 -6.44 -9.39 12.74
CA GLN A 22 -5.10 -9.66 13.30
C GLN A 22 -4.60 -8.49 14.12
N ALA A 23 -4.78 -7.25 13.64
CA ALA A 23 -4.39 -6.04 14.35
C ALA A 23 -5.12 -5.90 15.69
N GLN A 24 -6.45 -6.13 15.72
CA GLN A 24 -7.24 -6.13 16.96
C GLN A 24 -6.75 -7.19 17.94
N HIS A 25 -6.43 -8.40 17.47
CA HIS A 25 -5.87 -9.44 18.33
C HIS A 25 -4.54 -9.01 18.95
N LEU A 26 -3.64 -8.40 18.18
CA LEU A 26 -2.37 -7.88 18.72
C LEU A 26 -2.59 -6.79 19.78
N GLU A 27 -3.57 -5.91 19.59
CA GLU A 27 -3.91 -4.90 20.61
C GLU A 27 -4.41 -5.54 21.92
N THR A 28 -5.16 -6.65 21.86
CA THR A 28 -5.56 -7.39 23.08
C THR A 28 -4.37 -7.97 23.85
N LEU A 29 -3.23 -8.14 23.19
CA LEU A 29 -1.97 -8.57 23.79
C LEU A 29 -1.08 -7.38 24.22
N GLU A 30 -1.63 -6.16 24.22
CA GLU A 30 -0.91 -4.92 24.51
C GLU A 30 0.28 -4.64 23.55
N ILE A 31 0.28 -5.26 22.37
CA ILE A 31 1.29 -5.03 21.35
C ILE A 31 0.87 -3.82 20.52
N PRO A 32 1.70 -2.76 20.43
CA PRO A 32 1.35 -1.56 19.68
C PRO A 32 1.30 -1.85 18.17
N VAL A 33 0.16 -1.55 17.54
CA VAL A 33 -0.04 -1.74 16.10
C VAL A 33 -0.03 -0.40 15.37
N VAL A 34 0.59 -0.37 14.20
CA VAL A 34 0.59 0.77 13.28
C VAL A 34 0.15 0.28 11.91
N ALA A 35 -0.91 0.87 11.36
CA ALA A 35 -1.39 0.51 10.02
C ALA A 35 -0.55 1.20 8.95
N ARG A 36 0.16 0.42 8.14
CA ARG A 36 0.83 0.93 6.94
C ARG A 36 -0.13 0.93 5.75
N LEU A 37 -0.41 2.10 5.20
CA LEU A 37 -1.24 2.28 4.02
C LEU A 37 -0.32 2.50 2.81
N ALA A 38 -0.07 1.44 2.05
CA ALA A 38 0.86 1.42 0.92
C ALA A 38 0.52 0.29 -0.08
N PRO A 39 0.86 0.42 -1.38
CA PRO A 39 1.33 1.63 -2.05
C PRO A 39 0.16 2.60 -2.37
N LEU A 40 0.31 3.87 -2.01
CA LEU A 40 -0.66 4.92 -2.35
C LEU A 40 -0.36 5.50 -3.73
N LEU A 41 -1.38 5.53 -4.59
CA LEU A 41 -1.26 5.87 -6.00
C LEU A 41 -2.25 6.99 -6.39
N PRO A 42 -1.81 8.00 -7.16
CA PRO A 42 -2.68 9.03 -7.73
C PRO A 42 -3.64 8.42 -8.75
N GLY A 43 -4.81 9.03 -8.91
CA GLY A 43 -5.90 8.51 -9.72
C GLY A 43 -6.65 7.33 -9.09
N ILE A 44 -6.08 6.65 -8.08
CA ILE A 44 -6.72 5.56 -7.36
C ILE A 44 -7.15 6.01 -5.96
N HIS A 45 -6.27 6.67 -5.22
CA HIS A 45 -6.48 6.98 -3.80
C HIS A 45 -6.92 8.43 -3.56
N ASP A 46 -6.52 9.37 -4.43
CA ASP A 46 -6.90 10.79 -4.33
C ASP A 46 -8.29 11.11 -4.92
N GLN A 47 -9.00 10.12 -5.45
CA GLN A 47 -10.36 10.27 -5.97
C GLN A 47 -11.43 10.03 -4.90
N ALA A 48 -12.62 10.57 -5.15
CA ALA A 48 -13.80 10.30 -4.33
C ALA A 48 -14.07 8.79 -4.27
N GLY A 49 -14.03 8.22 -3.06
CA GLY A 49 -14.20 6.78 -2.83
C GLY A 49 -12.93 5.93 -2.93
N GLY A 50 -11.76 6.55 -3.16
CA GLY A 50 -10.47 5.87 -3.18
C GLY A 50 -9.90 5.60 -1.79
N PHE A 51 -9.44 6.65 -1.11
CA PHE A 51 -8.78 6.54 0.19
C PHE A 51 -9.74 6.50 1.39
N ALA A 52 -10.85 7.23 1.34
CA ALA A 52 -11.80 7.32 2.46
C ALA A 52 -12.34 5.95 2.96
N PRO A 53 -12.65 4.95 2.11
CA PRO A 53 -13.04 3.63 2.60
C PRO A 53 -11.95 2.90 3.36
N ILE A 54 -10.67 3.13 3.02
CA ILE A 54 -9.53 2.55 3.73
C ILE A 54 -9.44 3.17 5.13
N LEU A 55 -9.56 4.50 5.23
CA LEU A 55 -9.56 5.20 6.51
C LEU A 55 -10.68 4.71 7.43
N ARG A 56 -11.90 4.56 6.91
CA ARG A 56 -13.03 4.01 7.69
C ARG A 56 -12.78 2.59 8.16
N ALA A 57 -12.09 1.77 7.36
CA ALA A 57 -11.76 0.41 7.77
C ALA A 57 -10.71 0.40 8.90
N VAL A 58 -9.70 1.27 8.83
CA VAL A 58 -8.70 1.47 9.89
C VAL A 58 -9.38 1.95 11.18
N GLU A 59 -10.26 2.94 11.08
CA GLU A 59 -11.04 3.48 12.19
C GLU A 59 -11.93 2.40 12.83
N ALA A 60 -12.64 1.62 12.00
CA ALA A 60 -13.48 0.51 12.48
C ALA A 60 -12.66 -0.59 13.20
N ALA A 61 -11.36 -0.69 12.91
CA ALA A 61 -10.46 -1.59 13.61
C ALA A 61 -9.88 -1.01 14.91
N ALA A 62 -10.32 0.19 15.31
CA ALA A 62 -9.82 0.96 16.46
C ALA A 62 -8.33 1.35 16.37
N LEU A 63 -7.72 1.25 15.20
CA LEU A 63 -6.33 1.59 14.99
C LEU A 63 -6.15 3.11 14.93
N ARG A 64 -5.33 3.64 15.83
CA ARG A 64 -5.09 5.09 15.91
C ARG A 64 -3.94 5.57 15.04
N ARG A 65 -2.90 4.76 14.85
CA ARG A 65 -1.65 5.17 14.21
C ARG A 65 -1.54 4.64 12.79
N VAL A 66 -1.22 5.53 11.85
CA VAL A 66 -1.02 5.18 10.44
C VAL A 66 0.28 5.72 9.86
N VAL A 67 0.88 4.93 8.98
CA VAL A 67 2.01 5.35 8.13
C VAL A 67 1.55 5.30 6.67
N LEU A 68 1.73 6.40 5.96
CA LEU A 68 1.35 6.54 4.56
C LEU A 68 2.60 6.43 3.69
N ASP A 69 2.53 5.63 2.62
CA ASP A 69 3.66 5.49 1.70
C ASP A 69 3.18 5.52 0.25
N VAL A 70 3.80 6.44 -0.51
CA VAL A 70 3.45 6.68 -1.91
C VAL A 70 4.19 5.68 -2.79
N GLY A 71 3.39 4.94 -3.55
CA GLY A 71 3.83 3.79 -4.32
C GLY A 71 4.79 4.09 -5.46
N ARG A 72 5.59 3.08 -5.77
CA ARG A 72 6.25 2.91 -7.07
C ARG A 72 5.47 1.85 -7.85
N LEU A 73 5.47 1.95 -9.17
CA LEU A 73 4.87 0.94 -10.03
C LEU A 73 5.97 0.09 -10.68
N HIS A 74 5.91 -1.21 -10.44
CA HIS A 74 6.64 -2.22 -11.17
C HIS A 74 5.87 -2.62 -12.43
N PRO A 75 6.54 -3.06 -13.50
CA PRO A 75 5.89 -3.46 -14.75
C PRO A 75 4.84 -4.57 -14.56
N GLN A 76 5.10 -5.51 -13.65
CA GLN A 76 4.12 -6.53 -13.27
C GLN A 76 2.84 -5.94 -12.68
N GLN A 77 2.96 -4.91 -11.82
CA GLN A 77 1.79 -4.23 -11.25
C GLN A 77 1.01 -3.47 -12.32
N ILE A 78 1.67 -2.93 -13.35
CA ILE A 78 0.99 -2.31 -14.51
C ILE A 78 0.13 -3.36 -15.23
N GLY A 79 0.71 -4.53 -15.56
CA GLY A 79 -0.05 -5.62 -16.19
C GLY A 79 -1.23 -6.08 -15.34
N ASN A 80 -1.03 -6.21 -14.02
CA ASN A 80 -2.11 -6.56 -13.10
C ASN A 80 -3.20 -5.49 -13.02
N LEU A 81 -2.84 -4.21 -13.03
CA LEU A 81 -3.78 -3.09 -13.02
C LEU A 81 -4.62 -3.05 -14.31
N VAL A 82 -4.01 -3.35 -15.45
CA VAL A 82 -4.73 -3.51 -16.73
C VAL A 82 -5.76 -4.63 -16.64
N ALA A 83 -5.40 -5.77 -16.04
CA ALA A 83 -6.32 -6.89 -15.86
C ALA A 83 -7.54 -6.53 -14.99
N VAL A 84 -7.41 -5.57 -14.06
CA VAL A 84 -8.50 -5.07 -13.21
C VAL A 84 -9.00 -3.68 -13.61
N ALA A 85 -8.72 -3.21 -14.83
CA ALA A 85 -9.04 -1.84 -15.26
C ALA A 85 -10.53 -1.50 -15.13
N ARG A 86 -11.43 -2.48 -15.30
CA ARG A 86 -12.89 -2.31 -15.12
C ARG A 86 -13.29 -1.93 -13.69
N GLU A 87 -12.44 -2.22 -12.71
CA GLU A 87 -12.65 -1.85 -11.31
C GLU A 87 -12.24 -0.41 -11.00
N LEU A 88 -11.51 0.22 -11.92
CA LEU A 88 -10.97 1.57 -11.79
C LEU A 88 -11.77 2.54 -12.67
N SER A 89 -11.80 3.81 -12.27
CA SER A 89 -12.40 4.84 -13.13
C SER A 89 -11.44 5.13 -14.30
N VAL A 90 -12.00 5.43 -15.49
CA VAL A 90 -11.18 5.84 -16.64
C VAL A 90 -10.34 7.07 -16.31
N ALA A 91 -10.93 8.04 -15.61
CA ALA A 91 -10.21 9.22 -15.13
C ALA A 91 -9.04 8.86 -14.22
N GLY A 92 -9.21 7.85 -13.35
CA GLY A 92 -8.16 7.34 -12.47
C GLY A 92 -7.02 6.66 -13.22
N LEU A 93 -7.33 5.84 -14.22
CA LEU A 93 -6.33 5.21 -15.08
C LEU A 93 -5.53 6.26 -15.88
N LEU A 94 -6.19 7.27 -16.44
CA LEU A 94 -5.54 8.36 -17.16
C LEU A 94 -4.62 9.19 -16.25
N GLU A 95 -5.08 9.49 -15.03
CA GLU A 95 -4.28 10.23 -14.06
C GLU A 95 -3.08 9.41 -13.59
N LEU A 96 -3.24 8.10 -13.40
CA LEU A 96 -2.15 7.19 -13.07
C LEU A 96 -1.10 7.14 -14.20
N ALA A 97 -1.54 6.97 -15.45
CA ALA A 97 -0.66 7.01 -16.64
C ALA A 97 0.16 8.30 -16.66
N ARG A 98 -0.52 9.44 -16.54
CA ARG A 98 0.12 10.76 -16.52
C ARG A 98 1.08 10.92 -15.34
N ALA A 99 0.77 10.34 -14.19
CA ALA A 99 1.59 10.46 -12.98
C ALA A 99 2.91 9.70 -13.07
N PHE A 100 2.86 8.50 -13.63
CA PHE A 100 4.01 7.61 -13.75
C PHE A 100 4.71 7.68 -15.11
N ALA A 101 4.23 8.54 -16.03
CA ALA A 101 4.71 8.62 -17.41
C ALA A 101 4.59 7.28 -18.15
N VAL A 102 3.52 6.53 -17.87
CA VAL A 102 3.12 5.33 -18.61
C VAL A 102 2.18 5.78 -19.74
N ASP A 103 2.31 5.16 -20.91
CA ASP A 103 1.38 5.42 -22.01
C ASP A 103 -0.07 5.10 -21.57
N PRO A 104 -1.02 6.04 -21.68
CA PRO A 104 -2.42 5.80 -21.36
C PRO A 104 -3.01 4.58 -22.07
N MET A 105 -2.58 4.30 -23.30
CA MET A 105 -3.06 3.15 -24.07
C MET A 105 -2.67 1.82 -23.43
N VAL A 106 -1.56 1.77 -22.70
CA VAL A 106 -1.16 0.58 -21.94
C VAL A 106 -2.14 0.33 -20.80
N LEU A 107 -2.44 1.35 -19.98
CA LEU A 107 -3.37 1.22 -18.84
C LEU A 107 -4.83 0.99 -19.27
N LEU A 108 -5.20 1.40 -20.48
CA LEU A 108 -6.52 1.19 -21.06
C LEU A 108 -6.63 -0.13 -21.85
N ALA A 109 -5.64 -1.02 -21.76
CA ALA A 109 -5.57 -2.30 -22.49
C ALA A 109 -5.58 -2.16 -24.03
N GLY A 110 -5.22 -0.99 -24.55
CA GLY A 110 -5.14 -0.70 -25.98
C GLY A 110 -3.73 -0.85 -26.59
N ALA A 111 -2.71 -1.06 -25.75
CA ALA A 111 -1.34 -1.33 -26.17
C ALA A 111 -0.61 -2.19 -25.13
N GLU A 112 0.46 -2.86 -25.54
CA GLU A 112 1.36 -3.55 -24.63
C GLU A 112 2.45 -2.61 -24.10
N LEU A 113 2.96 -2.90 -22.90
CA LEU A 113 4.07 -2.14 -22.34
C LEU A 113 5.34 -2.35 -23.20
N PRO A 114 6.03 -1.29 -23.64
CA PRO A 114 7.21 -1.44 -24.48
C PRO A 114 8.29 -2.31 -23.81
N PRO A 115 9.01 -3.17 -24.55
CA PRO A 115 9.99 -4.10 -23.98
C PRO A 115 11.07 -3.38 -23.18
N ALA A 116 11.51 -2.19 -23.62
CA ALA A 116 12.47 -1.34 -22.90
C ALA A 116 12.00 -0.91 -21.49
N GLN A 117 10.69 -0.89 -21.23
CA GLN A 117 10.11 -0.47 -19.96
C GLN A 117 9.74 -1.64 -19.03
N THR A 118 9.86 -2.89 -19.49
CA THR A 118 9.52 -4.11 -18.72
C THR A 118 10.39 -4.37 -17.49
N GLN A 119 11.53 -3.69 -17.37
CA GLN A 119 12.41 -3.75 -16.20
C GLN A 119 12.43 -2.43 -15.42
N GLN A 120 11.73 -1.40 -15.89
CA GLN A 120 11.77 -0.07 -15.31
C GLN A 120 10.80 0.04 -14.12
N VAL A 121 11.29 0.53 -12.99
CA VAL A 121 10.43 0.92 -11.87
C VAL A 121 9.98 2.36 -12.07
N PHE A 122 8.68 2.55 -12.24
CA PHE A 122 8.09 3.86 -12.42
C PHE A 122 7.91 4.54 -11.07
N LYS A 123 8.44 5.75 -10.95
CA LYS A 123 8.38 6.56 -9.73
C LYS A 123 7.70 7.88 -10.03
N LEU A 124 6.92 8.39 -9.08
CA LEU A 124 6.39 9.74 -9.18
C LEU A 124 7.53 10.77 -9.11
N LYS A 125 7.33 11.88 -9.83
CA LYS A 125 8.19 13.06 -9.66
C LYS A 125 8.10 13.54 -8.20
N PRO A 126 9.21 13.95 -7.55
CA PRO A 126 9.24 14.28 -6.12
C PRO A 126 8.14 15.25 -5.68
N ARG A 127 7.95 16.34 -6.44
CA ARG A 127 6.91 17.35 -6.16
C ARG A 127 5.50 16.75 -6.16
N ARG A 128 5.21 15.82 -7.07
CA ARG A 128 3.88 15.18 -7.16
C ARG A 128 3.66 14.18 -6.05
N ALA A 129 4.70 13.42 -5.68
CA ALA A 129 4.67 12.53 -4.52
C ALA A 129 4.39 13.29 -3.23
N GLN A 130 5.03 14.44 -3.03
CA GLN A 130 4.80 15.31 -1.86
C GLN A 130 3.38 15.86 -1.80
N VAL A 131 2.84 16.35 -2.93
CA VAL A 131 1.47 16.86 -2.99
C VAL A 131 0.46 15.76 -2.67
N LEU A 132 0.64 14.57 -3.24
CA LEU A 132 -0.22 13.42 -2.96
C LEU A 132 -0.14 13.01 -1.49
N ALA A 133 1.07 12.85 -0.95
CA ALA A 133 1.27 12.49 0.45
C ALA A 133 0.59 13.50 1.37
N HIS A 134 0.80 14.81 1.15
CA HIS A 134 0.19 15.85 1.95
C HIS A 134 -1.35 15.84 1.91
N GLY A 135 -1.94 15.63 0.73
CA GLY A 135 -3.39 15.50 0.59
C GLY A 135 -3.95 14.32 1.38
N LEU A 136 -3.31 13.15 1.27
CA LEU A 136 -3.72 11.95 1.99
C LEU A 136 -3.47 12.04 3.50
N GLU A 137 -2.39 12.69 3.93
CA GLU A 137 -2.16 12.98 5.35
C GLU A 137 -3.26 13.87 5.93
N THR A 138 -3.69 14.88 5.19
CA THR A 138 -4.78 15.78 5.61
C THR A 138 -6.06 15.00 5.81
N MET A 139 -6.43 14.14 4.84
CA MET A 139 -7.60 13.27 4.95
C MET A 139 -7.50 12.30 6.14
N ALA A 140 -6.33 11.71 6.39
CA ALA A 140 -6.13 10.81 7.52
C ALA A 140 -6.27 11.54 8.87
N ARG A 141 -5.74 12.78 8.98
CA ARG A 141 -5.91 13.61 10.19
C ARG A 141 -7.35 14.05 10.40
N GLU A 142 -8.06 14.40 9.33
CA GLU A 142 -9.50 14.72 9.39
C GLU A 142 -10.34 13.52 9.83
N ALA A 143 -9.91 12.29 9.51
CA ALA A 143 -10.49 11.06 10.02
C ALA A 143 -10.06 10.71 11.46
N GLY A 144 -9.31 11.59 12.15
CA GLY A 144 -8.90 11.40 13.54
C GLY A 144 -7.71 10.45 13.74
N LEU A 145 -6.99 10.09 12.67
CA LEU A 145 -5.83 9.20 12.76
C LEU A 145 -4.55 9.97 13.09
N GLU A 146 -3.74 9.37 13.95
CA GLU A 146 -2.41 9.85 14.30
C GLU A 146 -1.40 9.43 13.24
N ILE A 147 -0.77 10.41 12.63
CA ILE A 147 0.39 10.19 11.76
C ILE A 147 1.62 10.46 12.62
N PRO A 148 2.36 9.42 13.06
CA PRO A 148 3.47 9.59 13.97
C PRO A 148 4.50 10.55 13.36
N ALA A 149 4.69 11.70 14.02
CA ALA A 149 5.66 12.69 13.63
C ALA A 149 7.07 12.23 14.01
N CYS A 150 8.04 12.64 13.21
CA CYS A 150 9.41 12.21 13.34
C CYS A 150 10.23 13.36 13.92
N PRO A 151 10.69 13.26 15.17
CA PRO A 151 11.50 14.32 15.75
C PRO A 151 12.86 14.36 15.04
N GLY A 152 13.19 15.48 14.39
CA GLY A 152 14.57 15.82 14.00
C GLY A 152 14.88 15.95 12.50
N THR A 153 13.93 15.80 11.58
CA THR A 153 14.16 16.18 10.17
C THR A 153 13.15 17.25 9.78
N GLY A 154 13.63 18.46 9.43
CA GLY A 154 12.80 19.51 8.83
C GLY A 154 12.11 19.11 7.51
N ASN A 155 12.33 17.87 7.06
CA ASN A 155 11.80 17.26 5.85
C ASN A 155 11.20 15.84 6.12
N GLY A 156 10.61 15.60 7.29
CA GLY A 156 9.59 14.57 7.49
C GLY A 156 9.95 13.12 7.14
N SER A 157 11.08 12.59 7.60
CA SER A 157 11.39 11.15 7.47
C SER A 157 11.77 10.53 8.83
N CYS A 158 10.90 9.70 9.41
CA CYS A 158 11.14 8.91 10.63
C CYS A 158 12.08 7.77 10.34
N ARG A 159 13.30 7.74 10.86
CA ARG A 159 14.15 6.54 10.70
C ARG A 159 13.46 5.23 11.15
N ALA A 160 12.73 5.21 12.27
CA ALA A 160 12.08 3.99 12.79
C ALA A 160 10.91 3.45 11.94
N TYR A 161 10.21 4.31 11.19
CA TYR A 161 9.09 3.93 10.33
C TYR A 161 9.41 4.07 8.82
N CYS A 162 10.46 4.80 8.46
CA CYS A 162 11.01 4.87 7.10
C CYS A 162 11.73 3.57 6.74
N GLU A 163 12.30 2.84 7.70
CA GLU A 163 12.83 1.49 7.42
C GLU A 163 11.72 0.50 7.02
N LEU A 164 10.50 0.68 7.56
CA LEU A 164 9.32 -0.02 7.06
C LEU A 164 8.94 0.46 5.64
N ALA A 165 9.02 1.76 5.36
CA ALA A 165 8.77 2.32 4.02
C ALA A 165 9.80 1.86 2.96
N ASP A 166 11.07 1.76 3.33
CA ASP A 166 12.21 1.35 2.47
C ASP A 166 12.44 -0.16 2.40
N ALA A 167 11.61 -0.98 3.08
CA ALA A 167 11.56 -2.43 2.89
C ALA A 167 11.06 -2.75 1.47
N GLY A 168 11.98 -2.66 0.51
CA GLY A 168 11.72 -2.63 -0.92
C GLY A 168 10.90 -3.79 -1.47
N GLY A 169 10.14 -3.45 -2.51
CA GLY A 169 9.57 -4.36 -3.50
C GLY A 169 8.33 -5.09 -3.02
N SER A 170 7.19 -4.80 -3.65
CA SER A 170 5.96 -5.58 -3.61
C SER A 170 6.11 -7.07 -4.02
N ASN A 171 7.33 -7.49 -4.37
CA ASN A 171 7.67 -8.86 -4.76
C ASN A 171 8.46 -9.64 -3.68
N ARG A 172 8.56 -9.15 -2.44
CA ARG A 172 9.11 -9.95 -1.32
C ARG A 172 8.11 -10.88 -0.64
N TYR A 173 6.91 -11.08 -1.19
CA TYR A 173 5.99 -12.11 -0.70
C TYR A 173 6.40 -13.55 -1.08
N GLN A 174 7.48 -13.75 -1.86
CA GLN A 174 7.87 -15.09 -2.30
C GLN A 174 8.92 -15.79 -1.41
N VAL A 175 9.44 -15.17 -0.36
CA VAL A 175 10.26 -15.88 0.65
C VAL A 175 10.06 -15.20 2.00
N GLY A 176 9.39 -15.88 2.95
CA GLY A 176 9.41 -15.50 4.36
C GLY A 176 8.14 -14.85 4.91
N TYR A 177 7.00 -15.55 4.86
CA TYR A 177 6.19 -15.62 6.08
C TYR A 177 6.89 -16.62 7.02
N GLU A 178 8.04 -16.22 7.57
CA GLU A 178 8.47 -16.78 8.84
C GLU A 178 7.57 -16.14 9.88
N SER A 179 6.50 -16.86 10.22
CA SER A 179 5.83 -16.68 11.50
C SER A 179 6.88 -16.81 12.61
N VAL A 180 7.36 -15.68 13.13
CA VAL A 180 8.19 -15.63 14.34
C VAL A 180 7.33 -15.90 15.61
N MET A 181 6.08 -16.34 15.45
CA MET A 181 5.22 -16.84 16.53
C MET A 181 4.69 -18.26 16.25
N GLY A 182 5.41 -19.05 15.45
CA GLY A 182 4.98 -20.43 15.14
C GLY A 182 6.10 -21.45 15.03
N ARG A 183 7.37 -21.03 14.98
CA ARG A 183 8.48 -21.99 14.81
C ARG A 183 8.87 -22.72 16.10
N ASP A 184 8.50 -22.18 17.28
CA ASP A 184 8.88 -22.75 18.58
C ASP A 184 7.71 -23.33 19.41
N LEU A 185 6.46 -23.21 18.97
CA LEU A 185 5.32 -23.76 19.73
C LEU A 185 5.02 -25.25 19.41
N PHE A 186 5.62 -25.80 18.35
CA PHE A 186 5.41 -27.20 17.95
C PHE A 186 6.70 -28.01 17.76
N ALA A 187 7.87 -27.43 18.02
CA ALA A 187 9.15 -28.16 17.98
C ALA A 187 9.38 -29.10 19.18
N GLY A 188 8.41 -29.21 20.09
CA GLY A 188 8.49 -30.03 21.31
C GLY A 188 7.24 -30.86 21.64
N LEU A 189 6.31 -31.03 20.70
CA LEU A 189 5.14 -31.91 20.87
C LEU A 189 5.32 -33.19 20.05
N GLU A 190 6.35 -33.98 20.38
CA GLU A 190 6.28 -35.42 20.19
C GLU A 190 5.38 -35.98 21.31
N VAL A 191 4.11 -36.20 21.00
CA VAL A 191 3.23 -37.00 21.83
C VAL A 191 3.32 -38.44 21.32
N GLY A 192 4.09 -39.25 22.04
CA GLY A 192 3.89 -40.70 22.26
C GLY A 192 3.82 -41.61 21.05
#